data_AF-A0A929SKY4-F1
#
_entry.id   AF-A0A929SKY4-F1
#
_cell.length_a   1.000
_cell.length_b   1.000
_cell.length_c   1.000
_cell.angle_alpha   90.00
_cell.angle_beta   90.00
_cell.angle_gamma   90.00
#
_symmetry.space_group_name_H-M   'P 1'
#
loop_
_entity.id
_entity.type
_entity.pdbx_description
1 polymer ?
#
loop_
_entity_poly.entity_id
_entity_poly.type
_entity_poly.pdbx_seq_one_letter_code
_entity_poly.pdbx_strand_id
1 'polypeptide(L)' 'ILDFAECDILLTHVPPTRTQTAIEHGRDFGDKELYRALEHELLKAKIILCGHVHDPLSRVDKIGNCKIYNSSLRLNIIEI' A
#
# COMPACT_ATOMS: atom_id res chain seq x y z
N ILE A 1 16.48 11.49 -13.49
CA ILE A 1 16.00 11.10 -12.15
C ILE A 1 14.71 10.32 -12.37
N LEU A 2 14.87 9.01 -12.55
CA LEU A 2 13.81 8.00 -12.69
C LEU A 2 13.86 7.00 -11.52
N ASP A 3 14.81 7.17 -10.58
CA ASP A 3 15.14 6.21 -9.53
C ASP A 3 13.98 5.90 -8.57
N PHE A 4 13.00 6.80 -8.45
CA PHE A 4 11.84 6.55 -7.58
C PHE A 4 10.77 5.67 -8.25
N ALA A 5 10.70 5.64 -9.58
CA ALA A 5 9.70 4.86 -10.31
C ALA A 5 10.00 3.35 -10.26
N GLU A 6 11.26 2.97 -10.05
CA GLU A 6 11.70 1.58 -9.89
C GLU A 6 12.31 1.38 -8.50
N CYS A 7 11.49 0.94 -7.56
CA CYS A 7 11.93 0.56 -6.21
C CYS A 7 11.42 -0.84 -5.87
N ASP A 8 12.17 -1.59 -5.05
CA ASP A 8 11.67 -2.86 -4.54
C ASP A 8 10.67 -2.64 -3.41
N ILE A 9 10.95 -1.68 -2.53
CA ILE A 9 10.15 -1.37 -1.34
C ILE A 9 9.84 0.12 -1.31
N LEU A 10 8.55 0.45 -1.22
CA LEU A 10 8.07 1.81 -0.93
C LEU A 10 7.51 1.87 0.49
N LEU A 11 8.02 2.81 1.29
CA LEU A 11 7.45 3.15 2.59
C LEU A 11 6.60 4.43 2.44
N THR A 12 5.34 4.36 2.84
CA THR A 12 4.40 5.50 2.81
C THR A 12 3.54 5.49 4.07
N HIS A 13 2.96 6.63 4.45
CA HIS A 13 2.00 6.65 5.55
C HIS A 13 0.65 6.06 5.12
N VAL A 14 0.15 6.43 3.94
CA VAL A 14 -1.23 6.16 3.48
C VAL A 14 -1.25 4.97 2.49
N PRO A 15 -2.13 3.97 2.66
CA PRO A 15 -2.27 2.86 1.73
C PRO A 15 -2.87 3.31 0.39
N PRO A 16 -2.69 2.57 -0.71
CA PRO A 16 -3.40 2.85 -1.96
C PRO A 16 -4.91 2.68 -1.78
N THR A 17 -5.72 3.58 -2.34
CA THR A 17 -7.19 3.42 -2.37
C THR A 17 -7.60 2.13 -3.10
N ARG A 18 -8.85 1.69 -2.94
CA ARG A 18 -9.42 0.47 -3.55
C ARG A 18 -8.71 -0.82 -3.13
N THR A 19 -8.08 -0.79 -1.96
CA THR A 19 -7.44 -1.96 -1.35
C THR A 19 -8.09 -2.26 -0.01
N GLN A 20 -8.11 -3.52 0.38
CA GLN A 20 -8.56 -3.95 1.70
C GLN A 20 -7.70 -3.33 2.82
N THR A 21 -6.45 -2.95 2.52
CA THR A 21 -5.56 -2.21 3.41
C THR A 21 -5.96 -0.76 3.66
N ALA A 22 -6.88 -0.20 2.86
CA ALA A 22 -7.34 1.18 2.94
C ALA A 22 -8.77 1.35 3.44
N ILE A 23 -9.52 0.26 3.61
CA ILE A 23 -10.95 0.30 3.97
C ILE A 23 -11.14 0.04 5.45
N GLU A 24 -11.80 0.96 6.14
CA GLU A 24 -12.24 0.83 7.54
C GLU A 24 -13.72 1.23 7.63
N HIS A 25 -14.53 0.41 8.29
CA HIS A 25 -15.98 0.62 8.43
C HIS A 25 -16.72 0.95 7.12
N GLY A 26 -16.32 0.32 6.01
CA GLY A 26 -16.92 0.51 4.68
C GLY A 26 -16.53 1.81 3.98
N ARG A 27 -15.62 2.60 4.55
CA ARG A 27 -15.08 3.81 3.94
C ARG A 27 -13.62 3.61 3.53
N ASP A 28 -13.28 4.12 2.36
CA ASP A 28 -11.92 4.09 1.83
C ASP A 28 -11.16 5.36 2.24
N PHE A 29 -10.01 5.17 2.89
CA PHE A 29 -9.11 6.22 3.37
C PHE A 29 -7.77 6.21 2.63
N GLY A 30 -7.70 5.54 1.47
CA GLY A 30 -6.47 5.39 0.73
C GLY A 30 -6.15 6.55 -0.22
N ASP A 31 -4.91 6.55 -0.70
CA ASP A 31 -4.37 7.49 -1.67
C ASP A 31 -4.75 7.07 -3.10
N LYS A 32 -5.43 7.98 -3.81
CA LYS A 32 -5.88 7.78 -5.20
C LYS A 32 -4.74 7.85 -6.20
N GLU A 33 -3.74 8.71 -5.97
CA GLU A 33 -2.63 8.88 -6.89
C GLU A 33 -1.64 7.72 -6.75
N LEU A 34 -1.43 7.21 -5.53
CA LEU A 34 -0.65 5.99 -5.33
C LEU A 34 -1.29 4.78 -6.04
N TYR A 35 -2.61 4.60 -5.92
CA TYR A 35 -3.32 3.56 -6.67
C TYR A 35 -3.13 3.71 -8.18
N ARG A 36 -3.31 4.93 -8.73
CA ARG A 36 -3.15 5.19 -10.17
C ARG A 36 -1.71 4.96 -10.64
N ALA A 37 -0.72 5.34 -9.84
CA ALA A 37 0.67 5.13 -10.16
C ALA A 37 1.02 3.63 -10.28
N LEU A 38 0.47 2.80 -9.38
CA LEU A 38 0.64 1.34 -9.42
C LEU A 38 -0.14 0.70 -10.57
N GLU A 39 -1.41 1.08 -10.74
CA GLU A 39 -2.32 0.52 -11.77
C GLU A 39 -1.83 0.82 -13.20
N HIS A 40 -1.20 1.99 -13.40
CA HIS A 40 -0.65 2.40 -14.69
C HIS A 40 0.85 2.14 -14.84
N GLU A 41 1.44 1.34 -13.94
CA GLU A 41 2.86 0.98 -13.95
C GLU A 41 3.84 2.17 -13.98
N LEU A 42 3.40 3.34 -13.51
CA LEU A 42 4.24 4.53 -13.32
C LEU A 42 5.16 4.38 -12.11
N LEU A 43 4.77 3.51 -11.18
CA LEU A 43 5.54 3.08 -10.01
C LEU A 43 5.57 1.54 -9.98
N LYS A 44 6.77 0.95 -9.95
CA LYS A 44 6.99 -0.51 -10.01
C LYS A 44 7.42 -1.10 -8.67
N ALA A 45 6.90 -0.55 -7.57
CA ALA A 45 7.12 -1.08 -6.22
C ALA A 45 6.73 -2.55 -6.14
N LYS A 46 7.60 -3.41 -5.60
CA LYS A 46 7.24 -4.83 -5.33
C LYS A 46 6.53 -4.97 -3.99
N ILE A 47 6.91 -4.16 -3.00
CA ILE A 47 6.33 -4.14 -1.66
C ILE A 47 6.00 -2.69 -1.28
N ILE A 48 4.82 -2.48 -0.70
CA ILE A 48 4.44 -1.24 -0.02
C ILE A 48 4.26 -1.53 1.47
N LEU A 49 4.96 -0.77 2.30
CA LEU A 49 4.76 -0.73 3.74
C LEU A 49 4.02 0.56 4.09
N CYS A 50 2.88 0.42 4.77
CA CYS A 50 2.01 1.55 5.09
C CYS A 50 1.32 1.44 6.46
N GLY A 51 0.56 2.49 6.79
CA GLY A 51 -0.20 2.64 8.04
C GLY A 51 -1.51 3.36 7.78
N HIS A 52 -1.74 4.45 8.51
CA HIS A 52 -2.91 5.35 8.42
C HIS A 52 -4.25 4.74 8.85
N VAL A 53 -4.64 3.60 8.27
CA VAL A 53 -5.88 2.90 8.61
C VAL A 53 -5.61 1.94 9.77
N HIS A 54 -6.31 2.14 10.90
CA HIS A 54 -6.03 1.43 12.14
C HIS A 54 -6.77 0.09 12.21
N ASP A 55 -7.97 -0.04 11.65
CA ASP A 55 -8.70 -1.31 11.56
C ASP A 55 -9.09 -1.63 10.11
N PRO A 56 -8.10 -1.90 9.23
CA PRO A 56 -8.37 -2.19 7.84
C PRO A 56 -9.06 -3.55 7.68
N LEU A 57 -9.87 -3.71 6.63
CA LEU A 57 -10.50 -5.01 6.29
C LEU A 57 -9.49 -6.15 6.19
N SER A 58 -8.28 -5.86 5.68
CA SER A 58 -7.13 -6.77 5.71
C SER A 58 -5.85 -5.98 5.88
N ARG A 59 -4.86 -6.56 6.58
CA ARG A 59 -3.51 -5.98 6.69
C ARG A 59 -2.62 -6.26 5.48
N VAL A 60 -3.05 -7.13 4.57
CA VAL A 60 -2.31 -7.47 3.36
C VAL A 60 -3.26 -7.44 2.17
N ASP A 61 -2.82 -6.80 1.09
CA ASP A 61 -3.49 -6.83 -0.21
C ASP A 61 -2.46 -6.74 -1.35
N LYS A 62 -2.92 -6.65 -2.60
CA LYS A 62 -2.04 -6.47 -3.76
C LYS A 62 -2.68 -5.62 -4.87
N ILE A 63 -1.85 -4.92 -5.62
CA ILE A 63 -2.19 -4.29 -6.91
C ILE A 63 -1.16 -4.79 -7.93
N GLY A 64 -1.61 -5.53 -8.95
CA GLY A 64 -0.70 -6.19 -9.89
C GLY A 64 0.31 -7.09 -9.17
N ASN A 65 1.60 -6.79 -9.36
CA ASN A 65 2.73 -7.47 -8.71
C ASN A 65 3.18 -6.83 -7.39
N CYS A 66 2.57 -5.71 -6.98
CA CYS A 66 2.89 -5.00 -5.75
C CYS A 66 2.12 -5.58 -4.57
N LYS A 67 2.82 -6.06 -3.54
CA LYS A 67 2.22 -6.52 -2.28
C LYS A 67 2.17 -5.37 -1.27
N ILE A 68 1.03 -5.17 -0.64
CA ILE A 68 0.79 -4.03 0.25
C ILE A 68 0.60 -4.57 1.67
N TYR A 69 1.34 -4.01 2.62
CA TYR A 69 1.22 -4.32 4.04
C TYR A 69 0.84 -3.06 4.80
N ASN A 70 -0.31 -3.10 5.49
CA ASN A 70 -0.69 -2.07 6.44
C ASN A 70 -0.42 -2.56 7.87
N SER A 71 0.60 -1.95 8.50
CA SER A 71 1.06 -2.27 9.85
C SER A 71 0.10 -1.78 10.95
N SER A 72 -0.84 -0.89 10.62
CA SER A 72 -1.78 -0.29 11.58
C SER A 72 -1.04 0.25 12.83
N LEU A 73 -1.68 0.29 14.00
CA LEU A 73 -1.09 0.68 15.28
C LEU A 73 -0.22 -0.40 15.92
N ARG A 74 -0.22 -1.63 15.38
CA ARG A 74 0.48 -2.78 15.97
C ARG A 74 0.81 -3.83 14.92
N LEU A 75 2.06 -3.86 14.43
CA LEU A 75 2.71 -5.08 13.93
C LEU A 75 4.20 -4.85 13.64
N ASN A 76 5.03 -5.86 13.88
CA ASN A 76 6.31 -6.04 13.18
C ASN A 76 6.02 -6.85 11.91
N ILE A 77 6.46 -6.36 10.74
CA ILE A 77 6.33 -7.10 9.47
C ILE A 77 7.58 -7.96 9.29
N ILE A 78 7.40 -9.27 9.15
CA ILE A 78 8.47 -10.22 8.79
C ILE A 78 8.08 -10.85 7.46
N GLU A 79 8.89 -10.60 6.43
CA GLU A 79 8.77 -11.19 5.10
C GLU A 79 10.02 -12.06 4.86
N ILE A 80 9.82 -13.34 4.53
CA ILE A 80 10.87 -14.37 4.35
C ILE A 80 10.77 -14.91 2.91
#